data_AF-A0A9W8JL71-F1
#
_entry.id   AF-A0A9W8JL71-F1
#
_cell.length_a   1.000
_cell.length_b   1.000
_cell.length_c   1.000
_cell.angle_alpha   90.00
_cell.angle_beta   90.00
_cell.angle_gamma   90.00
#
_symmetry.space_group_name_H-M   'P 1'
#
loop_
_entity.id
_entity.type
_entity.pdbx_description
1 polymer ?
#
loop_
_entity_poly.entity_id
_entity_poly.type
_entity_poly.pdbx_seq_one_letter_code
_entity_poly.pdbx_strand_id
1 'polypeptide(L)'
;MAPSTSTNTAASAATAATSASDAPSAVSTPTKFKLGFSEIANLFIRLRRHQSRSSLASEARKAGNTPEGAPETKATRPAGPSPLVVSHAAPPEGQGSRLVLTPPTSPGRNRARRIAGSPYSRSRAISSSKANHVVSTSGDEPITHPAVRDTEDQDEHAVRVPLEYTDRFECAGGVNAGTLLKLTRRTILENVENLGANALADEKWDCTICGPKHGSYKVQINYSATATHCTRPDCARPVALDHAKGVPGLMTITKRNEA
;
A
#
# COMPACT_ATOMS: atom_id res chain seq x y z
N MET A 1 -66.73 -11.44 -24.58
CA MET A 1 -66.95 -10.91 -25.95
C MET A 1 -65.73 -10.12 -26.37
N ALA A 2 -64.91 -10.69 -27.27
CA ALA A 2 -63.98 -9.93 -28.12
C ALA A 2 -64.79 -9.21 -29.23
N PRO A 3 -64.26 -8.19 -29.92
CA PRO A 3 -63.29 -8.36 -31.03
C PRO A 3 -62.12 -7.33 -30.98
N SER A 4 -60.87 -7.63 -31.35
CA SER A 4 -60.23 -7.89 -32.66
C SER A 4 -59.73 -6.64 -33.42
N THR A 5 -58.41 -6.67 -33.76
CA THR A 5 -57.71 -6.15 -34.97
C THR A 5 -57.63 -4.61 -35.18
N SER A 6 -56.51 -3.99 -35.58
CA SER A 6 -55.60 -4.33 -36.67
C SER A 6 -54.19 -3.72 -36.56
N THR A 7 -53.27 -4.39 -37.24
CA THR A 7 -51.88 -4.07 -37.62
C THR A 7 -51.70 -2.79 -38.46
N ASN A 8 -50.52 -2.15 -38.39
CA ASN A 8 -49.86 -1.72 -39.63
C ASN A 8 -48.33 -1.59 -39.55
N THR A 9 -47.72 -2.05 -40.64
CA THR A 9 -46.31 -2.15 -40.98
C THR A 9 -45.93 -1.00 -41.90
N ALA A 10 -44.78 -0.37 -41.74
CA ALA A 10 -44.03 0.20 -42.87
C ALA A 10 -42.59 0.54 -42.47
N ALA A 11 -41.66 -0.15 -43.12
CA ALA A 11 -40.27 0.25 -43.25
C ALA A 11 -40.16 1.44 -44.22
N SER A 12 -39.15 2.29 -44.04
CA SER A 12 -38.53 2.97 -45.18
C SER A 12 -37.09 3.34 -44.87
N ALA A 13 -36.21 2.87 -45.75
CA ALA A 13 -34.79 3.20 -45.80
C ALA A 13 -34.59 4.58 -46.42
N ALA A 14 -33.55 5.30 -45.99
CA ALA A 14 -32.96 6.36 -46.79
C ALA A 14 -31.44 6.42 -46.53
N THR A 15 -30.72 6.18 -47.61
CA THR A 15 -29.28 6.26 -47.80
C THR A 15 -28.89 7.72 -48.06
N ALA A 16 -27.80 8.22 -47.47
CA ALA A 16 -26.96 9.25 -48.09
C ALA A 16 -25.58 9.30 -47.43
N ALA A 17 -24.56 9.11 -48.28
CA ALA A 17 -23.15 9.21 -47.94
C ALA A 17 -22.69 10.68 -47.91
N THR A 18 -21.68 10.99 -47.10
CA THR A 18 -20.70 12.03 -47.44
C THR A 18 -19.34 11.72 -46.81
N SER A 19 -18.33 11.80 -47.67
CA SER A 19 -16.92 11.53 -47.46
C SER A 19 -16.22 12.63 -46.66
N ALA A 20 -15.15 12.28 -45.92
CA ALA A 20 -13.81 12.89 -45.99
C ALA A 20 -13.06 12.84 -44.63
N SER A 21 -11.90 12.18 -44.68
CA SER A 21 -10.63 12.47 -43.98
C SER A 21 -10.63 13.35 -42.72
N ASP A 22 -10.16 12.81 -41.59
CA ASP A 22 -9.00 13.40 -40.89
C ASP A 22 -8.36 12.44 -39.85
N ALA A 23 -7.06 12.65 -39.64
CA ALA A 23 -6.04 12.03 -38.76
C ALA A 23 -6.42 11.00 -37.65
N PRO A 24 -5.63 9.92 -37.46
CA PRO A 24 -5.48 9.31 -36.16
C PRO A 24 -4.45 10.10 -35.34
N SER A 25 -4.92 11.08 -34.56
CA SER A 25 -4.13 11.59 -33.43
C SER A 25 -3.98 10.45 -32.43
N ALA A 26 -2.81 9.82 -32.42
CA ALA A 26 -2.40 8.89 -31.40
C ALA A 26 -2.36 9.62 -30.05
N VAL A 27 -3.48 9.59 -29.33
CA VAL A 27 -3.52 9.85 -27.91
C VAL A 27 -2.71 8.74 -27.26
N SER A 28 -1.46 9.08 -26.90
CA SER A 28 -0.63 8.28 -26.03
C SER A 28 -1.33 8.20 -24.67
N THR A 29 -2.13 7.15 -24.49
CA THR A 29 -2.55 6.74 -23.16
C THR A 29 -1.27 6.50 -22.34
N PRO A 30 -1.18 7.01 -21.10
CA PRO A 30 -0.02 6.73 -20.25
C PRO A 30 0.03 5.21 -20.05
N THR A 31 1.06 4.59 -20.61
CA THR A 31 1.31 3.15 -20.51
C THR A 31 1.48 2.80 -19.04
N LYS A 32 0.47 2.15 -18.48
CA LYS A 32 0.42 1.63 -17.12
C LYS A 32 1.57 0.63 -16.94
N PHE A 33 2.55 0.99 -16.14
CA PHE A 33 3.72 0.17 -15.87
C PHE A 33 3.35 -0.94 -14.87
N LYS A 34 3.32 -2.17 -15.37
CA LYS A 34 3.04 -3.36 -14.59
C LYS A 34 4.38 -3.92 -14.11
N LEU A 35 4.85 -3.45 -12.96
CA LEU A 35 6.20 -3.72 -12.42
C LEU A 35 6.35 -5.19 -12.00
N GLY A 36 6.72 -6.06 -12.94
CA GLY A 36 7.30 -7.35 -12.62
C GLY A 36 8.74 -7.18 -12.10
N PHE A 37 9.23 -8.12 -11.28
CA PHE A 37 10.58 -8.11 -10.69
C PHE A 37 11.72 -7.77 -11.67
N SER A 38 11.62 -8.21 -12.93
CA SER A 38 12.61 -7.96 -13.99
C SER A 38 12.71 -6.48 -14.42
N GLU A 39 11.63 -5.73 -14.27
CA GLU A 39 11.53 -4.35 -14.72
C GLU A 39 12.03 -3.37 -13.66
N ILE A 40 11.84 -3.73 -12.38
CA ILE A 40 12.48 -3.09 -11.22
C ILE A 40 14.01 -3.11 -11.39
N ALA A 41 14.59 -4.24 -11.79
CA ALA A 41 16.03 -4.35 -12.05
C ALA A 41 16.51 -3.42 -13.19
N ASN A 42 15.73 -3.28 -14.26
CA ASN A 42 16.04 -2.33 -15.34
C ASN A 42 15.93 -0.86 -14.89
N LEU A 43 14.98 -0.55 -13.99
CA LEU A 43 14.88 0.76 -13.35
C LEU A 43 16.12 1.03 -12.48
N PHE A 44 16.58 0.05 -11.69
CA PHE A 44 17.84 0.16 -10.92
C PHE A 44 19.04 0.46 -11.81
N ILE A 45 19.16 -0.23 -12.95
CA ILE A 45 20.25 0.01 -13.91
C ILE A 45 20.17 1.43 -14.48
N ARG A 46 18.97 1.93 -14.79
CA ARG A 46 18.79 3.31 -15.29
C ARG A 46 19.06 4.36 -14.21
N LEU A 47 18.56 4.16 -12.99
CA LEU A 47 18.71 5.10 -11.89
C LEU A 47 20.17 5.23 -11.45
N ARG A 48 20.89 4.09 -11.35
CA ARG A 48 22.32 4.08 -11.03
C ARG A 48 23.15 4.80 -12.10
N ARG A 49 22.83 4.60 -13.38
CA ARG A 49 23.48 5.33 -14.49
C ARG A 49 23.19 6.83 -14.46
N HIS A 50 22.00 7.23 -14.01
CA HIS A 50 21.65 8.64 -13.89
C HIS A 50 22.39 9.31 -12.72
N GLN A 51 22.50 8.63 -11.58
CA GLN A 51 23.28 9.12 -10.43
C GLN A 51 24.78 9.25 -10.73
N SER A 52 25.37 8.33 -11.50
CA SER A 52 26.76 8.46 -11.96
C SER A 52 26.97 9.63 -12.94
N ARG A 53 25.91 10.08 -13.64
CA ARG A 53 25.99 11.20 -14.58
C ARG A 53 25.81 12.54 -13.88
N SER A 54 24.95 12.64 -12.86
CA SER A 54 24.78 13.88 -12.10
C SER A 54 26.00 14.21 -11.23
N SER A 55 26.72 13.21 -10.70
CA SER A 55 27.97 13.44 -9.98
C SER A 55 29.05 14.04 -10.89
N LEU A 56 29.26 13.50 -12.09
CA LEU A 56 30.24 14.01 -13.06
C LEU A 56 29.89 15.41 -13.58
N ALA A 57 28.61 15.72 -13.76
CA ALA A 57 28.17 17.05 -14.19
C ALA A 57 28.40 18.13 -13.11
N SER A 58 28.35 17.76 -11.83
CA SER A 58 28.65 18.67 -10.72
C SER A 58 30.15 18.92 -10.53
N GLU A 59 30.99 17.94 -10.86
CA GLU A 59 32.45 18.05 -10.78
C GLU A 59 33.01 18.95 -11.90
N ALA A 60 32.42 18.90 -13.10
CA ALA A 60 32.79 19.76 -14.24
C ALA A 60 32.53 21.26 -14.00
N ARG A 61 31.60 21.63 -13.10
CA ARG A 61 31.35 23.04 -12.76
C ARG A 61 32.31 23.60 -11.70
N LYS A 62 33.07 22.74 -11.00
CA LYS A 62 34.03 23.17 -9.97
C LYS A 62 35.44 23.43 -10.52
N ALA A 63 35.73 22.99 -11.74
CA ALA A 63 37.03 23.18 -12.39
C ALA A 63 37.18 24.53 -13.14
N GLY A 64 36.18 25.41 -13.10
CA GLY A 64 36.14 26.63 -13.92
C GLY A 64 36.44 27.96 -13.22
N ASN A 65 36.89 27.98 -11.96
CA ASN A 65 37.16 29.24 -11.27
C ASN A 65 38.56 29.26 -10.67
N THR A 66 39.54 29.61 -11.52
CA THR A 66 40.90 29.98 -11.15
C THR A 66 41.02 31.50 -11.12
N PRO A 67 41.01 32.16 -9.95
CA PRO A 67 41.63 33.47 -9.81
C PRO A 67 43.12 33.26 -9.51
N GLU A 68 43.93 33.64 -10.50
CA GLU A 68 45.37 33.82 -10.42
C GLU A 68 45.68 34.96 -9.44
N GLY A 69 46.41 34.65 -8.36
CA GLY A 69 46.81 35.60 -7.33
C GLY A 69 47.89 35.00 -6.44
N ALA A 70 49.12 35.46 -6.65
CA ALA A 70 50.40 34.95 -6.15
C ALA A 70 50.58 35.04 -4.61
N PRO A 71 51.65 34.43 -4.05
CA PRO A 71 51.75 34.01 -2.65
C PRO A 71 52.46 35.02 -1.75
N GLU A 72 52.24 34.96 -0.43
CA GLU A 72 53.34 34.89 0.56
C GLU A 72 52.84 34.77 2.01
N THR A 73 53.46 33.81 2.71
CA THR A 73 53.79 33.73 4.15
C THR A 73 52.76 34.15 5.22
N LYS A 74 52.50 33.26 6.18
CA LYS A 74 53.19 33.25 7.49
C LYS A 74 52.49 32.30 8.46
N ALA A 75 53.26 31.35 8.98
CA ALA A 75 52.87 30.40 10.02
C ALA A 75 52.40 31.12 11.30
N THR A 76 51.40 30.56 11.99
CA THR A 76 51.30 30.52 13.47
C THR A 76 50.20 29.51 13.87
N ARG A 77 50.60 28.34 14.37
CA ARG A 77 49.84 27.53 15.35
C ARG A 77 50.03 28.22 16.72
N PRO A 78 49.05 28.21 17.65
CA PRO A 78 48.92 27.03 18.50
C PRO A 78 47.52 26.70 19.05
N ALA A 79 47.41 25.43 19.45
CA ALA A 79 46.75 24.85 20.61
C ALA A 79 45.43 25.44 21.15
N GLY A 80 44.45 24.55 21.28
CA GLY A 80 43.40 24.67 22.29
C GLY A 80 42.32 23.60 22.16
N PRO A 81 42.41 22.47 22.90
CA PRO A 81 41.26 21.61 23.16
C PRO A 81 40.44 22.20 24.31
N SER A 82 39.13 22.31 24.17
CA SER A 82 38.24 22.57 25.29
C SER A 82 37.02 21.67 25.20
N PRO A 83 36.90 20.69 26.10
CA PRO A 83 35.68 19.94 26.36
C PRO A 83 34.83 20.72 27.36
N LEU A 84 33.59 21.05 27.00
CA LEU A 84 32.61 21.50 27.98
C LEU A 84 31.66 20.36 28.31
N VAL A 85 31.95 19.81 29.50
CA VAL A 85 31.09 19.06 30.39
C VAL A 85 29.78 19.82 30.60
N VAL A 86 28.64 19.16 30.38
CA VAL A 86 27.39 19.50 31.07
C VAL A 86 26.88 18.22 31.73
N SER A 87 27.21 18.10 33.00
CA SER A 87 26.54 17.24 33.96
C SER A 87 25.29 17.94 34.45
N HIS A 88 24.12 17.33 34.29
CA HIS A 88 22.94 17.53 35.15
C HIS A 88 22.15 16.22 35.11
N ALA A 89 22.27 15.38 36.14
CA ALA A 89 21.44 15.39 37.36
C ALA A 89 20.25 14.43 37.23
N ALA A 90 20.43 13.21 37.75
CA ALA A 90 19.36 12.41 38.36
C ALA A 90 18.81 13.19 39.57
N PRO A 91 17.49 13.16 39.89
CA PRO A 91 16.91 12.09 40.73
C PRO A 91 15.37 11.95 40.50
N PRO A 92 14.52 11.36 41.39
CA PRO A 92 14.75 10.39 42.45
C PRO A 92 13.98 9.07 42.26
N GLU A 93 14.47 8.05 42.94
CA GLU A 93 13.73 6.85 43.30
C GLU A 93 12.49 7.20 44.13
N GLY A 94 11.32 6.99 43.53
CA GLY A 94 10.02 7.09 44.18
C GLY A 94 9.59 5.73 44.71
N GLN A 95 9.67 5.59 46.03
CA GLN A 95 9.15 4.49 46.82
C GLN A 95 7.65 4.23 46.58
N GLY A 96 7.29 2.95 46.59
CA GLY A 96 6.13 2.48 47.32
C GLY A 96 4.78 2.56 46.63
N SER A 97 4.39 1.48 45.95
CA SER A 97 3.01 0.96 46.01
C SER A 97 3.00 -0.53 45.66
N ARG A 98 3.25 -1.32 46.71
CA ARG A 98 3.06 -2.76 46.79
C ARG A 98 1.56 -3.05 46.71
N LEU A 99 1.02 -3.23 45.50
CA LEU A 99 -0.31 -3.80 45.34
C LEU A 99 -0.24 -5.31 45.58
N VAL A 100 -0.78 -5.65 46.74
CA VAL A 100 -0.98 -6.97 47.32
C VAL A 100 -1.64 -7.91 46.30
N LEU A 101 -0.90 -8.92 45.87
CA LEU A 101 -1.45 -10.12 45.24
C LEU A 101 -2.12 -10.96 46.33
N THR A 102 -3.43 -10.80 46.52
CA THR A 102 -4.23 -11.83 47.21
C THR A 102 -4.73 -12.85 46.17
N PRO A 103 -4.37 -14.13 46.29
CA PRO A 103 -4.96 -15.19 45.48
C PRO A 103 -6.38 -15.49 45.98
N PRO A 104 -7.43 -15.48 45.13
CA PRO A 104 -8.72 -16.03 45.52
C PRO A 104 -8.61 -17.54 45.64
N THR A 105 -8.64 -18.00 46.89
CA THR A 105 -8.73 -19.41 47.26
C THR A 105 -10.20 -19.75 47.42
N SER A 106 -10.79 -20.55 46.51
CA SER A 106 -11.58 -21.74 46.90
C SER A 106 -12.20 -22.49 45.71
N PRO A 107 -12.14 -23.84 45.73
CA PRO A 107 -12.65 -24.71 44.69
C PRO A 107 -14.09 -25.15 45.01
N GLY A 108 -15.06 -24.61 44.27
CA GLY A 108 -16.44 -25.11 44.31
C GLY A 108 -16.59 -26.42 43.54
N ARG A 109 -16.62 -27.55 44.27
CA ARG A 109 -17.01 -28.87 43.76
C ARG A 109 -18.47 -28.86 43.26
N ASN A 110 -18.69 -28.58 41.98
CA ASN A 110 -19.97 -28.84 41.34
C ASN A 110 -19.94 -30.15 40.55
N ARG A 111 -20.39 -31.18 41.27
CA ARG A 111 -21.18 -32.34 40.84
C ARG A 111 -21.30 -32.51 39.31
N ALA A 112 -20.53 -33.47 38.80
CA ALA A 112 -20.64 -34.02 37.46
C ALA A 112 -22.06 -34.54 37.18
N ARG A 113 -22.86 -33.81 36.39
CA ARG A 113 -23.91 -34.42 35.56
C ARG A 113 -23.25 -34.89 34.27
N ARG A 114 -23.17 -36.22 34.11
CA ARG A 114 -22.89 -36.86 32.82
C ARG A 114 -23.98 -36.46 31.84
N ILE A 115 -23.72 -35.44 31.02
CA ILE A 115 -24.49 -35.20 29.80
C ILE A 115 -23.77 -36.02 28.72
N ALA A 116 -24.32 -37.18 28.43
CA ALA A 116 -23.98 -37.94 27.23
C ALA A 116 -24.35 -37.07 26.02
N GLY A 117 -23.33 -36.52 25.37
CA GLY A 117 -23.47 -35.62 24.22
C GLY A 117 -22.23 -34.75 24.12
N SER A 118 -21.22 -35.23 23.39
CA SER A 118 -19.96 -34.53 23.16
C SER A 118 -20.21 -33.07 22.72
N PRO A 119 -19.82 -32.05 23.51
CA PRO A 119 -20.04 -30.64 23.20
C PRO A 119 -19.13 -30.12 22.08
N TYR A 120 -18.22 -30.95 21.54
CA TYR A 120 -17.23 -30.56 20.54
C TYR A 120 -17.59 -30.93 19.10
N SER A 121 -18.78 -31.46 18.83
CA SER A 121 -19.15 -31.92 17.48
C SER A 121 -20.46 -31.34 16.97
N ARG A 122 -20.78 -30.09 17.31
CA ARG A 122 -21.74 -29.31 16.50
C ARG A 122 -20.96 -28.61 15.41
N SER A 123 -20.61 -29.39 14.38
CA SER A 123 -20.35 -28.84 13.06
C SER A 123 -21.65 -28.14 12.65
N ARG A 124 -21.73 -26.83 12.90
CA ARG A 124 -22.84 -26.01 12.40
C ARG A 124 -22.85 -26.25 10.90
N ALA A 125 -23.94 -26.79 10.39
CA ALA A 125 -24.18 -26.85 8.96
C ALA A 125 -24.07 -25.42 8.46
N ILE A 126 -22.92 -25.10 7.86
CA ILE A 126 -22.66 -23.85 7.17
C ILE A 126 -23.63 -23.89 6.01
N SER A 127 -24.78 -23.24 6.19
CA SER A 127 -25.76 -23.06 5.13
C SER A 127 -25.00 -22.57 3.91
N SER A 128 -25.01 -23.35 2.84
CA SER A 128 -24.31 -23.05 1.59
C SER A 128 -25.00 -21.85 0.94
N SER A 129 -24.70 -20.65 1.44
CA SER A 129 -24.98 -19.41 0.74
C SER A 129 -24.23 -19.46 -0.59
N LYS A 130 -24.94 -19.18 -1.68
CA LYS A 130 -24.41 -18.97 -3.03
C LYS A 130 -23.01 -18.36 -2.96
N ALA A 131 -22.07 -18.89 -3.76
CA ALA A 131 -20.65 -18.50 -3.75
C ALA A 131 -20.49 -17.00 -3.49
N ASN A 132 -19.98 -16.65 -2.30
CA ASN A 132 -19.92 -15.28 -1.84
C ASN A 132 -18.79 -14.57 -2.58
N HIS A 133 -19.12 -14.03 -3.75
CA HIS A 133 -18.24 -13.12 -4.48
C HIS A 133 -18.38 -11.73 -3.84
N VAL A 134 -17.36 -11.31 -3.09
CA VAL A 134 -17.34 -10.01 -2.42
C VAL A 134 -16.32 -9.13 -3.13
N VAL A 135 -16.76 -7.95 -3.56
CA VAL A 135 -15.90 -6.92 -4.16
C VAL A 135 -15.94 -5.69 -3.27
N SER A 136 -14.76 -5.12 -3.00
CA SER A 136 -14.58 -3.86 -2.27
C SER A 136 -13.55 -3.01 -2.99
N THR A 137 -13.72 -1.70 -2.97
CA THR A 137 -12.80 -0.75 -3.62
C THR A 137 -12.60 0.45 -2.69
N SER A 138 -11.48 1.16 -2.83
CA SER A 138 -11.24 2.41 -2.10
C SER A 138 -12.15 3.55 -2.60
N GLY A 139 -12.63 3.47 -3.84
CA GLY A 139 -13.40 4.51 -4.52
C GLY A 139 -12.97 4.66 -5.99
N ASP A 140 -13.62 5.57 -6.71
CA ASP A 140 -13.30 5.83 -8.12
C ASP A 140 -12.02 6.68 -8.27
N GLU A 141 -11.82 7.63 -7.36
CA GLU A 141 -10.69 8.55 -7.38
C GLU A 141 -9.51 8.05 -6.51
N PRO A 142 -8.25 8.27 -6.95
CA PRO A 142 -7.07 8.09 -6.11
C PRO A 142 -7.11 9.00 -4.88
N ILE A 143 -6.63 8.50 -3.74
CA ILE A 143 -6.68 9.22 -2.45
C ILE A 143 -5.26 9.36 -1.92
N THR A 144 -4.88 10.58 -1.55
CA THR A 144 -3.59 10.86 -0.89
C THR A 144 -3.84 11.14 0.59
N HIS A 145 -3.05 10.51 1.46
CA HIS A 145 -3.10 10.80 2.89
C HIS A 145 -2.64 12.25 3.16
N PRO A 146 -3.33 13.00 4.05
CA PRO A 146 -2.98 14.39 4.32
C PRO A 146 -1.53 14.56 4.81
N ALA A 147 -0.99 13.58 5.52
CA ALA A 147 0.39 13.58 5.97
C ALA A 147 1.43 13.57 4.82
N VAL A 148 1.07 13.09 3.63
CA VAL A 148 1.93 13.02 2.44
C VAL A 148 1.69 14.22 1.52
N ARG A 149 0.45 14.70 1.43
CA ARG A 149 0.05 15.82 0.57
C ARG A 149 0.84 17.10 0.85
N ASP A 150 1.08 17.40 2.12
CA ASP A 150 1.80 18.62 2.53
C ASP A 150 3.26 18.70 2.01
N THR A 151 3.84 17.56 1.62
CA THR A 151 5.22 17.50 1.10
C THR A 151 5.33 17.61 -0.42
N GLU A 152 4.21 17.48 -1.13
CA GLU A 152 4.21 17.50 -2.60
C GLU A 152 4.57 18.89 -3.15
N ASP A 153 4.21 19.94 -2.43
CA ASP A 153 4.41 21.33 -2.86
C ASP A 153 5.82 21.86 -2.54
N GLN A 154 6.60 21.18 -1.70
CA GLN A 154 7.91 21.66 -1.26
C GLN A 154 9.07 21.24 -2.16
N ASP A 155 8.97 20.08 -2.81
CA ASP A 155 10.08 19.51 -3.57
C ASP A 155 9.65 19.21 -5.01
N GLU A 156 9.69 20.22 -5.87
CA GLU A 156 9.40 20.09 -7.32
C GLU A 156 10.31 19.06 -8.03
N HIS A 157 11.42 18.67 -7.38
CA HIS A 157 12.40 17.69 -7.87
C HIS A 157 12.28 16.32 -7.18
N ALA A 158 11.26 16.11 -6.34
CA ALA A 158 11.05 14.82 -5.69
C ALA A 158 10.73 13.73 -6.72
N VAL A 159 11.39 12.57 -6.56
CA VAL A 159 11.18 11.41 -7.42
C VAL A 159 9.77 10.87 -7.18
N ARG A 160 8.92 10.92 -8.22
CA ARG A 160 7.60 10.29 -8.24
C ARG A 160 7.59 9.12 -9.20
N VAL A 161 7.27 7.93 -8.69
CA VAL A 161 7.23 6.71 -9.49
C VAL A 161 5.84 6.08 -9.38
N PRO A 162 4.99 6.19 -10.42
CA PRO A 162 3.73 5.47 -10.48
C PRO A 162 3.98 3.96 -10.43
N LEU A 163 3.17 3.24 -9.66
CA LEU A 163 3.25 1.79 -9.54
C LEU A 163 1.87 1.14 -9.51
N GLU A 164 1.84 -0.08 -10.03
CA GLU A 164 0.74 -1.02 -9.89
C GLU A 164 1.29 -2.30 -9.26
N TYR A 165 0.59 -2.85 -8.27
CA TYR A 165 0.99 -4.03 -7.53
C TYR A 165 -0.21 -4.97 -7.36
N THR A 166 -0.01 -6.27 -7.58
CA THR A 166 -1.08 -7.27 -7.43
C THR A 166 -0.64 -8.35 -6.45
N ASP A 167 -1.44 -8.54 -5.40
CA ASP A 167 -1.20 -9.57 -4.38
C ASP A 167 -2.34 -10.60 -4.41
N ARG A 168 -2.00 -11.89 -4.34
CA ARG A 168 -2.97 -12.98 -4.39
C ARG A 168 -2.82 -13.88 -3.17
N PHE A 169 -3.90 -14.00 -2.41
CA PHE A 169 -3.96 -14.82 -1.20
C PHE A 169 -4.92 -15.99 -1.35
N GLU A 170 -4.57 -17.09 -0.68
CA GLU A 170 -5.53 -18.15 -0.36
C GLU A 170 -5.72 -18.16 1.16
N CYS A 171 -6.97 -18.08 1.61
CA CYS A 171 -7.34 -17.96 3.02
C CYS A 171 -8.34 -19.06 3.40
N ALA A 172 -8.21 -19.63 4.61
CA ALA A 172 -9.18 -20.55 5.18
C ALA A 172 -9.89 -19.91 6.39
N GLY A 173 -11.11 -20.39 6.70
CA GLY A 173 -11.87 -20.01 7.90
C GLY A 173 -12.58 -18.65 7.85
N GLY A 174 -12.03 -17.66 7.15
CA GLY A 174 -12.59 -16.32 6.96
C GLY A 174 -11.62 -15.43 6.18
N VAL A 175 -12.00 -14.17 5.93
CA VAL A 175 -11.15 -13.19 5.24
C VAL A 175 -11.25 -11.84 5.92
N ASN A 176 -10.12 -11.34 6.43
CA ASN A 176 -9.99 -9.97 6.92
C ASN A 176 -9.27 -9.13 5.85
N ALA A 177 -10.05 -8.52 4.96
CA ALA A 177 -9.52 -7.72 3.85
C ALA A 177 -8.64 -6.56 4.33
N GLY A 178 -8.98 -5.92 5.46
CA GLY A 178 -8.18 -4.83 6.01
C GLY A 178 -6.78 -5.26 6.45
N THR A 179 -6.64 -6.47 6.99
CA THR A 179 -5.31 -7.04 7.31
C THR A 179 -4.52 -7.33 6.04
N LEU A 180 -5.16 -7.91 5.01
CA LEU A 180 -4.48 -8.19 3.74
C LEU A 180 -4.02 -6.91 3.04
N LEU A 181 -4.83 -5.86 3.02
CA LEU A 181 -4.46 -4.54 2.48
C LEU A 181 -3.25 -3.94 3.20
N LYS A 182 -3.19 -4.04 4.54
CA LYS A 182 -2.03 -3.58 5.32
C LYS A 182 -0.76 -4.37 4.97
N LEU A 183 -0.86 -5.68 4.77
CA LEU A 183 0.26 -6.52 4.37
C LEU A 183 0.75 -6.14 2.96
N THR A 184 -0.18 -6.01 2.00
CA THR A 184 0.15 -5.60 0.63
C THR A 184 0.82 -4.23 0.61
N ARG A 185 0.26 -3.23 1.31
CA ARG A 185 0.84 -1.88 1.39
C ARG A 185 2.24 -1.87 2.01
N ARG A 186 2.46 -2.67 3.07
CA ARG A 186 3.80 -2.82 3.68
C ARG A 186 4.81 -3.34 2.67
N THR A 187 4.47 -4.39 1.93
CA THR A 187 5.36 -4.95 0.90
C THR A 187 5.66 -3.94 -0.21
N ILE A 188 4.68 -3.12 -0.61
CA ILE A 188 4.93 -2.03 -1.57
C ILE A 188 5.95 -1.03 -1.00
N LEU A 189 5.79 -0.61 0.26
CA LEU A 189 6.73 0.31 0.92
C LEU A 189 8.15 -0.26 0.99
N GLU A 190 8.32 -1.52 1.38
CA GLU A 190 9.61 -2.22 1.38
C GLU A 190 10.25 -2.25 -0.02
N ASN A 191 9.44 -2.42 -1.08
CA ASN A 191 9.93 -2.43 -2.45
C ASN A 191 10.41 -1.06 -2.92
N VAL A 192 9.65 0.01 -2.60
CA VAL A 192 9.97 1.38 -3.05
C VAL A 192 11.03 2.06 -2.20
N GLU A 193 11.32 1.57 -0.99
CA GLU A 193 12.43 2.02 -0.16
C GLU A 193 13.77 1.94 -0.92
N ASN A 194 13.95 0.89 -1.71
CA ASN A 194 15.15 0.72 -2.53
C ASN A 194 15.24 1.76 -3.66
N LEU A 195 14.15 2.46 -3.99
CA LEU A 195 14.11 3.58 -4.95
C LEU A 195 14.31 4.95 -4.26
N GLY A 196 14.51 4.98 -2.94
CA GLY A 196 14.62 6.19 -2.14
C GLY A 196 13.28 6.84 -1.78
N ALA A 197 12.17 6.18 -2.08
CA ALA A 197 10.84 6.61 -1.67
C ALA A 197 10.49 5.99 -0.30
N ASN A 198 9.77 6.74 0.55
CA ASN A 198 9.38 6.27 1.89
C ASN A 198 7.88 6.45 2.16
N ALA A 199 7.12 6.94 1.18
CA ALA A 199 5.69 7.18 1.28
C ALA A 199 4.98 6.84 -0.04
N LEU A 200 3.66 6.65 0.05
CA LEU A 200 2.78 6.44 -1.09
C LEU A 200 1.77 7.59 -1.15
N ALA A 201 1.60 8.15 -2.34
CA ALA A 201 0.56 9.12 -2.70
C ALA A 201 -0.38 8.50 -3.74
N ASP A 202 -1.50 9.16 -4.02
CA ASP A 202 -2.47 8.78 -5.05
C ASP A 202 -2.89 7.30 -4.94
N GLU A 203 -3.11 6.84 -3.69
CA GLU A 203 -3.36 5.44 -3.41
C GLU A 203 -4.79 5.06 -3.85
N LYS A 204 -4.92 3.91 -4.50
CA LYS A 204 -6.19 3.28 -4.86
C LYS A 204 -6.06 1.77 -4.79
N TRP A 205 -7.11 1.09 -4.32
CA TRP A 205 -7.11 -0.36 -4.25
C TRP A 205 -8.46 -0.97 -4.58
N ASP A 206 -8.42 -2.17 -5.14
CA ASP A 206 -9.56 -3.05 -5.37
C ASP A 206 -9.27 -4.42 -4.75
N CYS A 207 -10.25 -4.98 -4.04
CA CYS A 207 -10.16 -6.28 -3.39
C CYS A 207 -11.34 -7.17 -3.83
N THR A 208 -11.00 -8.32 -4.42
CA THR A 208 -11.96 -9.33 -4.86
C THR A 208 -11.76 -10.61 -4.08
N ILE A 209 -12.82 -11.09 -3.43
CA ILE A 209 -12.86 -12.34 -2.67
C ILE A 209 -13.78 -13.32 -3.39
N CYS A 210 -13.23 -14.48 -3.76
CA CYS A 210 -13.94 -15.58 -4.40
C CYS A 210 -13.95 -16.81 -3.48
N GLY A 211 -15.11 -17.42 -3.23
CA GLY A 211 -15.18 -18.73 -2.55
C GLY A 211 -16.27 -18.83 -1.48
N PRO A 212 -16.22 -19.87 -0.62
CA PRO A 212 -15.11 -20.82 -0.47
C PRO A 212 -15.14 -21.95 -1.53
N LYS A 213 -13.98 -22.28 -2.10
CA LYS A 213 -13.76 -23.50 -2.92
C LYS A 213 -12.91 -24.47 -2.11
N HIS A 214 -13.44 -25.66 -1.80
CA HIS A 214 -12.78 -26.63 -0.89
C HIS A 214 -12.40 -26.05 0.48
N GLY A 215 -13.22 -25.13 1.01
CA GLY A 215 -12.96 -24.49 2.31
C GLY A 215 -11.95 -23.33 2.29
N SER A 216 -11.43 -22.96 1.12
CA SER A 216 -10.56 -21.80 0.97
C SER A 216 -11.16 -20.69 0.10
N TYR A 217 -10.87 -19.44 0.46
CA TYR A 217 -11.17 -18.23 -0.27
C TYR A 217 -9.95 -17.81 -1.07
N LYS A 218 -10.16 -17.42 -2.33
CA LYS A 218 -9.14 -16.76 -3.14
C LYS A 218 -9.37 -15.26 -3.07
N VAL A 219 -8.35 -14.53 -2.67
CA VAL A 219 -8.40 -13.07 -2.58
C VAL A 219 -7.40 -12.49 -3.56
N GLN A 220 -7.81 -11.50 -4.34
CA GLN A 220 -6.92 -10.72 -5.18
C GLN A 220 -7.04 -9.25 -4.77
N ILE A 221 -5.90 -8.63 -4.49
CA ILE A 221 -5.78 -7.21 -4.23
C ILE A 221 -5.02 -6.59 -5.39
N ASN A 222 -5.63 -5.62 -6.07
CA ASN A 222 -4.95 -4.75 -7.02
C ASN A 222 -4.73 -3.41 -6.32
N TYR A 223 -3.50 -2.96 -6.24
CA TYR A 223 -3.12 -1.71 -5.60
C TYR A 223 -2.41 -0.82 -6.62
N SER A 224 -2.77 0.44 -6.69
CA SER A 224 -2.08 1.45 -7.48
C SER A 224 -1.74 2.64 -6.59
N ALA A 225 -0.54 3.20 -6.78
CA ALA A 225 -0.09 4.36 -6.03
C ALA A 225 1.02 5.09 -6.79
N THR A 226 1.44 6.23 -6.27
CA THR A 226 2.66 6.94 -6.65
C THR A 226 3.64 6.84 -5.49
N ALA A 227 4.78 6.19 -5.69
CA ALA A 227 5.86 6.22 -4.70
C ALA A 227 6.47 7.63 -4.67
N THR A 228 6.64 8.16 -3.47
CA THR A 228 7.18 9.50 -3.24
C THR A 228 8.06 9.53 -1.99
N HIS A 229 8.79 10.63 -1.82
CA HIS A 229 9.52 10.93 -0.61
C HIS A 229 8.72 11.93 0.24
N CYS A 230 8.61 11.66 1.53
CA CYS A 230 7.99 12.52 2.53
C CYS A 230 8.94 12.68 3.71
N THR A 231 9.02 13.89 4.26
CA THR A 231 9.81 14.17 5.47
C THR A 231 9.16 13.61 6.74
N ARG A 232 7.85 13.36 6.70
CA ARG A 232 7.07 12.81 7.82
C ARG A 232 7.03 11.29 7.75
N PRO A 233 7.01 10.61 8.92
CA PRO A 233 6.83 9.16 8.96
C PRO A 233 5.48 8.77 8.38
N ASP A 234 5.46 7.71 7.56
CA ASP A 234 4.25 7.18 6.95
C ASP A 234 3.26 6.66 8.01
N CYS A 235 1.96 6.85 7.77
CA CYS A 235 0.90 6.46 8.70
C CYS A 235 0.64 4.93 8.73
N ALA A 236 1.33 4.15 7.89
CA ALA A 236 1.22 2.69 7.76
C ALA A 236 -0.21 2.16 7.59
N ARG A 237 -1.15 3.02 7.19
CA ARG A 237 -2.57 2.72 7.09
C ARG A 237 -3.00 2.93 5.64
N PRO A 238 -3.59 1.91 4.98
CA PRO A 238 -4.18 2.08 3.66
C PRO A 238 -5.32 3.11 3.68
N VAL A 239 -5.44 3.85 2.58
CA VAL A 239 -6.56 4.77 2.34
C VAL A 239 -7.90 4.03 2.33
N ALA A 240 -8.98 4.70 2.73
CA ALA A 240 -10.36 4.19 2.68
C ALA A 240 -10.54 2.78 3.27
N LEU A 241 -9.76 2.40 4.29
CA LEU A 241 -9.76 1.05 4.87
C LEU A 241 -11.14 0.60 5.38
N ASP A 242 -12.00 1.55 5.74
CA ASP A 242 -13.39 1.36 6.15
C ASP A 242 -14.29 0.80 5.04
N HIS A 243 -13.93 0.98 3.76
CA HIS A 243 -14.64 0.39 2.63
C HIS A 243 -14.32 -1.11 2.44
N ALA A 244 -13.31 -1.64 3.13
CA ALA A 244 -12.88 -3.03 2.98
C ALA A 244 -13.88 -4.00 3.62
N LYS A 245 -14.50 -4.86 2.80
CA LYS A 245 -15.43 -5.90 3.26
C LYS A 245 -14.71 -7.24 3.35
N GLY A 246 -14.89 -7.92 4.49
CA GLY A 246 -14.34 -9.25 4.75
C GLY A 246 -15.41 -10.35 4.72
N VAL A 247 -14.94 -11.58 4.90
CA VAL A 247 -15.80 -12.74 5.18
C VAL A 247 -15.64 -13.08 6.67
N PRO A 248 -16.73 -13.19 7.44
CA PRO A 248 -16.66 -13.47 8.86
C PRO A 248 -15.97 -14.82 9.13
N GLY A 249 -15.20 -14.87 10.21
CA GLY A 249 -14.46 -16.06 10.64
C GLY A 249 -13.00 -15.77 10.94
N LEU A 250 -12.30 -16.75 11.52
CA LEU A 250 -10.86 -16.64 11.77
C LEU A 250 -10.11 -16.83 10.45
N MET A 251 -9.45 -15.78 9.99
CA MET A 251 -8.65 -15.82 8.77
C MET A 251 -7.32 -16.53 9.02
N THR A 252 -7.06 -17.57 8.23
CA THR A 252 -5.74 -18.23 8.14
C THR A 252 -5.22 -18.12 6.72
N ILE A 253 -4.11 -17.42 6.50
CA ILE A 253 -3.48 -17.31 5.18
C ILE A 253 -2.72 -18.62 4.91
N THR A 254 -3.15 -19.38 3.90
CA THR A 254 -2.52 -20.65 3.51
C THR A 254 -1.50 -20.46 2.40
N LYS A 255 -1.70 -19.45 1.54
CA LYS A 255 -0.80 -19.12 0.44
C LYS A 255 -0.80 -17.62 0.18
N ARG A 256 0.35 -17.07 -0.16
CA ARG A 256 0.53 -15.70 -0.67
C ARG A 256 1.38 -15.78 -1.94
N ASN A 257 0.96 -15.10 -3.01
CA ASN A 257 1.75 -14.96 -4.22
C ASN A 257 1.74 -13.50 -4.64
N GLU A 258 2.94 -12.96 -4.80
CA GLU A 258 3.21 -11.63 -5.30
C GLU A 258 3.41 -11.73 -6.81
N ALA A 259 2.78 -10.86 -7.58
CA ALA A 259 2.80 -10.87 -9.05
C ALA A 259 3.59 -9.71 -9.62
#